data_AF-A0A6D2KAV7-F1
#
_entry.id   AF-A0A6D2KAV7-F1
#
_cell.length_a   1.000
_cell.length_b   1.000
_cell.length_c   1.000
_cell.angle_alpha   90.00
_cell.angle_beta   90.00
_cell.angle_gamma   90.00
#
_symmetry.space_group_name_H-M   'P 1'
#
loop_
_entity.id
_entity.type
_entity.pdbx_description
1 polymer ?
#
loop_
_entity_poly.entity_id
_entity_poly.type
_entity_poly.pdbx_seq_one_letter_code
_entity_poly.pdbx_strand_id
1 'polypeptide(L)'
;MEKYNKLSDFLKKFYIPSYVLSPDDEADDAEAVPSSPPESPIIVFINSRSGGQLGGELILTYRTLLNDKQVFDLGVETPDKVLRRTYLNLERLKDDALACKIREKLKIIVAGGDGTAGWLLGVISDLKLSNPPPIATIPLGTGNNLPFAFGWGKKNPGTDRSSVESFLEKVIKAKEMKIDNWHILMRMKAPKKGSCDPIELPPSLHAFHRVSPSDQKCLAWSCSARSKWSWNKLAQANRIRFEFTKGSAKHAYMRMDGEPWKQPLPLDDETVTVEISHHGQVNMLTTQNCKSKSMYDQSSSTNRFSDDEDEDDDSSVDKCEEEFRKFGAADTFKISNDL
;
A
#
# COMPACT_ATOMS: atom_id res chain seq x y z
N MET A 1 -1.54 12.37 33.45
CA MET A 1 -0.77 11.36 34.21
C MET A 1 -1.52 10.03 34.30
N GLU A 2 -2.84 10.04 34.09
CA GLU A 2 -3.69 8.88 34.30
C GLU A 2 -3.69 7.84 33.17
N LYS A 3 -3.65 8.23 31.88
CA LYS A 3 -3.89 7.25 30.80
C LYS A 3 -2.80 6.19 30.72
N TYR A 4 -1.53 6.58 30.58
CA TYR A 4 -0.40 5.64 30.50
C TYR A 4 -0.28 4.73 31.73
N ASN A 5 -0.41 5.28 32.94
CA ASN A 5 -0.32 4.51 34.18
C ASN A 5 -1.49 3.53 34.36
N LYS A 6 -2.64 3.79 33.74
CA LYS A 6 -3.81 2.89 33.71
C LYS A 6 -3.73 1.83 32.60
N LEU A 7 -2.75 1.91 31.68
CA LEU A 7 -2.57 0.91 30.63
C LEU A 7 -2.03 -0.40 31.21
N SER A 8 -2.48 -1.52 30.65
CA SER A 8 -1.86 -2.83 30.90
C SER A 8 -0.43 -2.85 30.36
N ASP A 9 0.42 -3.70 30.92
CA ASP A 9 1.82 -3.84 30.45
C ASP A 9 1.90 -4.29 29.00
N PHE A 10 0.87 -5.00 28.51
CA PHE A 10 0.72 -5.32 27.10
C PHE A 10 0.55 -4.05 26.23
N LEU A 11 -0.35 -3.13 26.61
CA LEU A 11 -0.61 -1.92 25.83
C LEU A 11 0.54 -0.90 25.88
N LYS A 12 1.30 -0.87 26.99
CA LYS A 12 2.50 -0.03 27.11
C LYS A 12 3.56 -0.35 26.06
N LYS A 13 3.57 -1.57 25.50
CA LYS A 13 4.49 -1.97 24.42
C LYS A 13 4.32 -1.19 23.12
N PHE A 14 3.17 -0.52 22.94
CA PHE A 14 2.81 0.20 21.72
C PHE A 14 2.73 1.72 21.91
N TYR A 15 2.78 2.19 23.16
CA TYR A 15 2.48 3.58 23.51
C TYR A 15 3.58 4.54 23.04
N ILE A 16 3.19 5.62 22.38
CA ILE A 16 4.07 6.72 21.96
C ILE A 16 3.61 7.99 22.69
N PRO A 17 4.49 8.67 23.45
CA PRO A 17 4.18 9.96 24.08
C PRO A 17 3.81 11.03 23.04
N SER A 18 2.91 11.96 23.39
CA SER A 18 2.38 12.93 22.42
C SER A 18 3.46 13.86 21.89
N TYR A 19 4.42 14.27 22.75
CA TYR A 19 5.55 15.13 22.37
C TYR A 19 6.45 14.53 21.29
N VAL A 20 6.45 13.21 21.13
CA VAL A 20 7.19 12.51 20.08
C VAL A 20 6.47 12.65 18.72
N LEU A 21 5.14 12.73 18.73
CA LEU A 21 4.30 12.74 17.52
C LEU A 21 4.06 14.16 16.97
N SER A 22 4.06 15.17 17.83
CA SER A 22 3.84 16.57 17.45
C SER A 22 4.70 17.51 18.30
N PRO A 23 5.31 18.55 17.71
CA PRO A 23 6.04 19.56 18.47
C PRO A 23 5.11 20.47 19.29
N ASP A 24 3.85 20.62 18.87
CA ASP A 24 2.85 21.47 19.54
C ASP A 24 2.30 20.82 20.82
N ASP A 25 2.47 19.50 20.93
CA ASP A 25 2.19 18.77 22.14
C ASP A 25 3.49 18.84 22.97
N GLU A 26 3.66 19.90 23.77
CA GLU A 26 4.72 19.94 24.80
C GLU A 26 4.64 18.64 25.61
N ALA A 27 5.78 18.20 26.16
CA ALA A 27 5.76 17.18 27.20
C ALA A 27 5.06 17.81 28.41
N ASP A 28 3.73 17.86 28.38
CA ASP A 28 2.91 18.32 29.49
C ASP A 28 3.48 17.65 30.74
N ASP A 29 3.69 18.40 31.83
CA ASP A 29 4.12 17.82 33.12
C ASP A 29 3.13 16.73 33.61
N ALA A 30 1.99 16.60 32.94
CA ALA A 30 1.00 15.55 33.07
C ALA A 30 1.24 14.29 32.20
N GLU A 31 1.99 14.27 31.10
CA GLU A 31 2.24 13.01 30.37
C GLU A 31 3.33 12.19 31.06
N ALA A 32 2.97 11.00 31.56
CA ALA A 32 3.95 10.09 32.14
C ALA A 32 4.88 9.61 31.02
N VAL A 33 6.11 10.11 31.01
CA VAL A 33 7.14 9.66 30.08
C VAL A 33 7.53 8.22 30.45
N PRO A 34 7.43 7.26 29.51
CA PRO A 34 7.88 5.89 29.74
C PRO A 34 9.34 5.85 30.20
N SER A 35 9.64 5.10 31.25
CA SER A 35 11.02 4.91 31.71
C SER A 35 11.86 4.05 30.76
N SER A 36 11.21 3.31 29.85
CA SER A 36 11.85 2.52 28.80
C SER A 36 11.10 2.65 27.47
N PRO A 37 11.80 2.52 26.32
CA PRO A 37 11.18 2.62 25.03
C PRO A 37 10.20 1.46 24.78
N PRO A 38 9.06 1.73 24.11
CA PRO A 38 8.11 0.69 23.73
C PRO A 38 8.78 -0.39 22.86
N GLU A 39 8.36 -1.64 23.04
CA GLU A 39 8.86 -2.78 22.26
C GLU A 39 8.51 -2.65 20.78
N SER A 40 7.31 -2.15 20.48
CA SER A 40 6.75 -2.05 19.14
C SER A 40 5.83 -0.81 19.04
N PRO A 41 6.37 0.42 19.03
CA PRO A 41 5.58 1.64 18.90
C PRO A 41 4.77 1.63 17.60
N ILE A 42 3.49 2.04 17.67
CA ILE A 42 2.56 1.98 16.53
C ILE A 42 1.88 3.32 16.27
N ILE A 43 1.76 3.69 15.00
CA ILE A 43 0.80 4.69 14.53
C ILE A 43 -0.29 3.97 13.74
N VAL A 44 -1.55 4.35 13.98
CA VAL A 44 -2.72 3.73 13.35
C VAL A 44 -3.43 4.76 12.46
N PHE A 45 -3.55 4.44 11.17
CA PHE A 45 -4.37 5.19 10.21
C PHE A 45 -5.62 4.39 9.89
N ILE A 46 -6.79 5.01 10.02
CA ILE A 46 -8.08 4.35 9.78
C ILE A 46 -8.89 5.20 8.81
N ASN A 47 -9.35 4.58 7.72
CA ASN A 47 -10.34 5.21 6.84
C ASN A 47 -11.74 4.91 7.38
N SER A 48 -12.33 5.89 8.09
CA SER A 48 -13.66 5.79 8.70
C SER A 48 -14.78 5.47 7.69
N ARG A 49 -14.57 5.76 6.40
CA ARG A 49 -15.56 5.55 5.33
C ARG A 49 -15.47 4.18 4.66
N SER A 50 -14.43 3.39 4.94
CA SER A 50 -14.19 2.10 4.32
C SER A 50 -14.95 0.94 5.00
N GLY A 51 -15.23 -0.13 4.24
CA GLY A 51 -15.62 -1.44 4.80
C GLY A 51 -16.90 -1.48 5.64
N GLY A 52 -18.04 -1.02 5.11
CA GLY A 52 -19.32 -1.10 5.83
C GLY A 52 -19.43 -0.16 7.04
N GLN A 53 -18.61 0.91 7.08
CA GLN A 53 -18.61 1.95 8.12
C GLN A 53 -18.10 1.50 9.51
N LEU A 54 -17.38 0.37 9.58
CA LEU A 54 -16.77 -0.12 10.82
C LEU A 54 -15.58 0.73 11.31
N GLY A 55 -15.01 1.57 10.44
CA GLY A 55 -13.84 2.38 10.76
C GLY A 55 -14.07 3.36 11.92
N GLY A 56 -15.29 3.88 12.09
CA GLY A 56 -15.63 4.76 13.21
C GLY A 56 -15.50 4.09 14.56
N GLU A 57 -16.08 2.89 14.71
CA GLU A 57 -15.96 2.09 15.94
C GLU A 57 -14.50 1.69 16.20
N LEU A 58 -13.77 1.32 15.16
CA LEU A 58 -12.37 0.94 15.26
C LEU A 58 -11.50 2.10 15.78
N ILE A 59 -11.75 3.33 15.32
CA ILE A 59 -11.09 4.54 15.82
C ILE A 59 -11.35 4.71 17.32
N LEU A 60 -12.62 4.59 17.75
CA LEU A 60 -12.98 4.71 19.16
C LEU A 60 -12.23 3.67 19.99
N THR A 61 -12.26 2.39 19.58
CA THR A 61 -11.58 1.31 20.30
C THR A 61 -10.07 1.55 20.38
N TYR A 62 -9.38 1.86 19.27
CA TYR A 62 -7.94 2.14 19.31
C TYR A 62 -7.60 3.33 20.21
N ARG A 63 -8.42 4.38 20.20
CA ARG A 63 -8.27 5.54 21.09
C ARG A 63 -8.46 5.19 22.58
N THR A 64 -9.30 4.22 22.91
CA THR A 64 -9.37 3.73 24.30
C THR A 64 -8.13 2.93 24.72
N LEU A 65 -7.43 2.29 23.78
CA LEU A 65 -6.32 1.38 24.05
C LEU A 65 -4.94 2.04 23.92
N LEU A 66 -4.80 3.06 23.09
CA LEU A 66 -3.54 3.74 22.77
C LEU A 66 -3.63 5.24 23.14
N ASN A 67 -2.53 5.97 22.92
CA ASN A 67 -2.60 7.43 22.92
C ASN A 67 -3.52 7.89 21.78
N ASP A 68 -4.40 8.85 22.04
CA ASP A 68 -5.33 9.37 21.03
C ASP A 68 -4.58 10.03 19.86
N LYS A 69 -3.40 10.59 20.14
CA LYS A 69 -2.50 11.17 19.13
C LYS A 69 -1.80 10.12 18.27
N GLN A 70 -1.91 8.81 18.57
CA GLN A 70 -1.40 7.73 17.71
C GLN A 70 -2.44 7.23 16.69
N VAL A 71 -3.70 7.69 16.77
CA VAL A 71 -4.83 7.14 16.01
C VAL A 71 -5.47 8.21 15.14
N PHE A 72 -5.24 8.11 13.83
CA PHE A 72 -5.63 9.09 12.83
C PHE A 72 -6.79 8.60 11.97
N ASP A 73 -7.83 9.42 11.87
CA ASP A 73 -8.89 9.24 10.88
C ASP A 73 -8.46 9.89 9.56
N LEU A 74 -8.33 9.07 8.51
CA LEU A 74 -7.95 9.50 7.18
C LEU A 74 -9.01 10.38 6.49
N GLY A 75 -10.25 10.38 7.00
CA GLY A 75 -11.28 11.33 6.58
C GLY A 75 -11.10 12.73 7.16
N VAL A 76 -10.23 12.90 8.18
CA VAL A 76 -9.98 14.16 8.88
C VAL A 76 -8.59 14.72 8.55
N GLU A 77 -7.56 13.89 8.61
CA GLU A 77 -6.17 14.29 8.37
C GLU A 77 -5.48 13.32 7.41
N THR A 78 -4.73 13.84 6.45
CA THR A 78 -4.06 13.02 5.44
C THR A 78 -2.78 12.37 5.99
N PRO A 79 -2.38 11.17 5.51
CA PRO A 79 -1.16 10.52 5.97
C PRO A 79 0.09 11.37 5.72
N ASP A 80 0.13 12.11 4.61
CA ASP A 80 1.22 13.02 4.27
C ASP A 80 1.47 14.06 5.36
N LYS A 81 0.41 14.74 5.82
CA LYS A 81 0.52 15.77 6.86
C LYS A 81 0.99 15.16 8.17
N VAL A 82 0.38 14.06 8.58
CA VAL A 82 0.72 13.35 9.82
C VAL A 82 2.18 12.89 9.80
N LEU A 83 2.57 12.13 8.77
CA LEU A 83 3.90 11.54 8.70
C LEU A 83 4.99 12.61 8.54
N ARG A 84 4.77 13.68 7.76
CA ARG A 84 5.72 14.80 7.69
C ARG A 84 5.90 15.45 9.05
N ARG A 85 4.81 15.79 9.76
CA ARG A 85 4.88 16.36 11.11
C ARG A 85 5.66 15.45 12.05
N THR A 86 5.29 14.17 12.10
CA THR A 86 5.92 13.19 13.00
C THR A 86 7.41 13.02 12.70
N TYR A 87 7.80 12.81 11.45
CA TYR A 87 9.21 12.58 11.10
C TYR A 87 10.08 13.83 11.22
N LEU A 88 9.54 15.02 10.92
CA LEU A 88 10.24 16.29 11.18
C LEU A 88 10.47 16.49 12.68
N ASN A 89 9.47 16.16 13.51
CA ASN A 89 9.61 16.24 14.96
C ASN A 89 10.60 15.19 15.51
N LEU A 90 10.58 13.96 15.01
CA LEU A 90 11.56 12.93 15.35
C LEU A 90 12.99 13.34 14.97
N GLU A 91 13.17 14.08 13.87
CA GLU A 91 14.48 14.62 13.49
C GLU A 91 14.92 15.76 14.42
N ARG A 92 13.99 16.61 14.87
CA ARG A 92 14.24 17.62 15.92
C ARG A 92 14.64 16.96 17.25
N LEU A 93 14.04 15.82 17.57
CA LEU A 93 14.29 15.04 18.80
C LEU A 93 15.41 14.00 18.64
N LYS A 94 16.35 14.18 17.71
CA LYS A 94 17.47 13.25 17.49
C LYS A 94 18.40 13.06 18.69
N ASP A 95 18.41 13.98 19.64
CA ASP A 95 19.20 13.89 20.88
C ASP A 95 18.39 13.23 22.02
N ASP A 96 17.10 12.99 21.82
CA ASP A 96 16.23 12.26 22.75
C ASP A 96 16.37 10.74 22.52
N ALA A 97 16.89 10.04 23.53
CA ALA A 97 17.12 8.60 23.48
C ALA A 97 15.82 7.78 23.29
N LEU A 98 14.70 8.24 23.86
CA LEU A 98 13.40 7.59 23.73
C LEU A 98 12.87 7.79 22.31
N ALA A 99 12.90 9.01 21.79
CA ALA A 99 12.42 9.34 20.45
C ALA A 99 13.22 8.60 19.37
N CYS A 100 14.54 8.49 19.54
CA CYS A 100 15.40 7.71 18.65
C CYS A 100 14.98 6.23 18.60
N LYS A 101 14.76 5.61 19.77
CA LYS A 101 14.33 4.21 19.85
C LYS A 101 12.92 4.01 19.29
N ILE A 102 12.05 4.99 19.45
CA ILE A 102 10.72 4.98 18.84
C ILE A 102 10.84 5.03 17.31
N ARG A 103 11.64 5.95 16.76
CA ARG A 103 11.89 6.06 15.32
C ARG A 103 12.40 4.75 14.70
N GLU A 104 13.33 4.07 15.37
CA GLU A 104 13.93 2.82 14.92
C GLU A 104 12.93 1.65 14.89
N LYS A 105 11.97 1.62 15.83
CA LYS A 105 11.04 0.49 16.02
C LYS A 105 9.62 0.77 15.56
N LEU A 106 9.37 1.95 14.99
CA LEU A 106 8.04 2.41 14.60
C LEU A 106 7.43 1.46 13.57
N LYS A 107 6.21 1.03 13.82
CA LYS A 107 5.37 0.30 12.87
C LYS A 107 4.12 1.11 12.56
N ILE A 108 3.55 0.88 11.38
CA ILE A 108 2.29 1.53 11.00
C ILE A 108 1.21 0.48 10.80
N ILE A 109 0.01 0.76 11.30
CA ILE A 109 -1.20 0.01 10.96
C ILE A 109 -2.06 0.89 10.05
N VAL A 110 -2.56 0.33 8.96
CA VAL A 110 -3.56 0.98 8.11
C VAL A 110 -4.82 0.12 8.04
N ALA A 111 -5.96 0.72 8.37
CA ALA A 111 -7.27 0.08 8.27
C ALA A 111 -8.08 0.73 7.16
N GLY A 112 -8.37 -0.04 6.11
CA GLY A 112 -9.04 0.43 4.91
C GLY A 112 -9.08 -0.67 3.84
N GLY A 113 -9.51 -0.30 2.64
CA GLY A 113 -9.35 -1.14 1.46
C GLY A 113 -7.95 -1.04 0.85
N ASP A 114 -7.70 -1.80 -0.22
CA ASP A 114 -6.39 -1.84 -0.89
C ASP A 114 -5.94 -0.45 -1.38
N GLY A 115 -6.86 0.39 -1.87
CA GLY A 115 -6.56 1.78 -2.26
C GLY A 115 -6.12 2.68 -1.08
N THR A 116 -6.66 2.44 0.13
CA THR A 116 -6.23 3.20 1.33
C THR A 116 -4.81 2.80 1.73
N ALA A 117 -4.50 1.51 1.70
CA ALA A 117 -3.14 1.03 1.96
C ALA A 117 -2.15 1.51 0.90
N GLY A 118 -2.55 1.47 -0.39
CA GLY A 118 -1.75 1.99 -1.50
C GLY A 118 -1.45 3.47 -1.37
N TRP A 119 -2.43 4.28 -0.96
CA TRP A 119 -2.22 5.71 -0.70
C TRP A 119 -1.16 5.96 0.38
N LEU A 120 -1.24 5.25 1.52
CA LEU A 120 -0.27 5.36 2.59
C LEU A 120 1.14 4.91 2.15
N LEU A 121 1.22 3.80 1.40
CA LEU A 121 2.48 3.29 0.84
C LEU A 121 3.15 4.32 -0.08
N GLY A 122 2.35 4.97 -0.95
CA GLY A 122 2.82 6.05 -1.81
C GLY A 122 3.42 7.21 -1.01
N VAL A 123 2.71 7.67 0.03
CA VAL A 123 3.19 8.74 0.92
C VAL A 123 4.53 8.35 1.58
N ILE A 124 4.65 7.14 2.13
CA ILE A 124 5.90 6.69 2.77
C ILE A 124 7.05 6.63 1.77
N SER A 125 6.79 6.18 0.55
CA SER A 125 7.77 6.15 -0.52
C SER A 125 8.26 7.56 -0.88
N ASP A 126 7.35 8.53 -0.92
CA ASP A 126 7.65 9.92 -1.27
C ASP A 126 8.41 10.67 -0.17
N LEU A 127 8.31 10.23 1.09
CA LEU A 127 9.08 10.78 2.20
C LEU A 127 10.58 10.43 2.14
N LYS A 128 10.97 9.42 1.33
CA LYS A 128 12.37 8.99 1.15
C LYS A 128 13.11 8.77 2.47
N LEU A 129 12.42 8.13 3.42
CA LEU A 129 12.98 7.80 4.73
C LEU A 129 14.13 6.80 4.57
N SER A 130 15.22 6.98 5.31
CA SER A 130 16.34 6.03 5.31
C SER A 130 15.92 4.64 5.80
N ASN A 131 15.08 4.62 6.83
CA ASN A 131 14.48 3.41 7.41
C ASN A 131 12.95 3.59 7.44
N PRO A 132 12.23 3.24 6.36
CA PRO A 132 10.78 3.36 6.33
C PRO A 132 10.13 2.32 7.27
N PRO A 133 9.09 2.70 8.03
CA PRO A 133 8.45 1.82 9.01
C PRO A 133 7.64 0.73 8.28
N PRO A 134 7.63 -0.52 8.79
CA PRO A 134 6.85 -1.57 8.16
C PRO A 134 5.34 -1.41 8.44
N ILE A 135 4.52 -1.77 7.45
CA ILE A 135 3.06 -1.53 7.49
C ILE A 135 2.28 -2.84 7.63
N ALA A 136 1.37 -2.89 8.60
CA ALA A 136 0.32 -3.91 8.71
C ALA A 136 -1.00 -3.36 8.16
N THR A 137 -1.73 -4.19 7.43
CA THR A 137 -3.01 -3.82 6.80
C THR A 137 -4.17 -4.53 7.47
N ILE A 138 -5.15 -3.78 7.97
CA ILE A 138 -6.42 -4.28 8.47
C ILE A 138 -7.44 -4.26 7.32
N PRO A 139 -8.04 -5.42 6.97
CA PRO A 139 -9.01 -5.53 5.88
C PRO A 139 -10.33 -4.80 6.22
N LEU A 140 -10.52 -3.57 5.73
CA LEU A 140 -11.79 -2.85 5.79
C LEU A 140 -12.24 -2.52 4.37
N GLY A 141 -12.92 -3.44 3.69
CA GLY A 141 -13.29 -3.23 2.28
C GLY A 141 -13.85 -4.47 1.58
N THR A 142 -14.24 -4.31 0.32
CA THR A 142 -14.90 -5.36 -0.48
C THR A 142 -13.91 -6.25 -1.26
N GLY A 143 -12.63 -5.84 -1.36
CA GLY A 143 -11.59 -6.52 -2.15
C GLY A 143 -10.44 -7.15 -1.34
N ASN A 144 -9.97 -6.46 -0.28
CA ASN A 144 -8.98 -6.90 0.72
C ASN A 144 -7.89 -7.85 0.19
N ASN A 145 -7.35 -7.54 -0.99
CA ASN A 145 -6.36 -8.36 -1.67
C ASN A 145 -4.99 -8.27 -0.99
N LEU A 146 -4.59 -7.05 -0.62
CA LEU A 146 -3.32 -6.75 0.05
C LEU A 146 -3.26 -7.39 1.45
N PRO A 147 -4.20 -7.17 2.38
CA PRO A 147 -4.19 -7.85 3.67
C PRO A 147 -4.25 -9.37 3.54
N PHE A 148 -4.97 -9.91 2.55
CA PHE A 148 -4.95 -11.34 2.30
C PHE A 148 -3.58 -11.86 1.84
N ALA A 149 -2.93 -11.15 0.92
CA ALA A 149 -1.63 -11.52 0.37
C ALA A 149 -0.52 -11.54 1.44
N PHE A 150 -0.60 -10.66 2.45
CA PHE A 150 0.35 -10.60 3.58
C PHE A 150 -0.08 -11.40 4.82
N GLY A 151 -1.18 -12.15 4.72
CA GLY A 151 -1.61 -13.08 5.77
C GLY A 151 -2.46 -12.46 6.89
N TRP A 152 -2.97 -11.24 6.71
CA TRP A 152 -3.89 -10.56 7.65
C TRP A 152 -5.35 -10.99 7.47
N GLY A 153 -5.68 -11.66 6.37
CA GLY A 153 -7.00 -12.20 6.07
C GLY A 153 -7.86 -11.31 5.15
N LYS A 154 -9.04 -11.81 4.77
CA LYS A 154 -9.99 -11.11 3.88
C LYS A 154 -11.19 -10.49 4.59
N LYS A 155 -11.57 -11.07 5.73
CA LYS A 155 -12.80 -10.69 6.44
C LYS A 155 -12.55 -9.44 7.26
N ASN A 156 -13.56 -8.59 7.36
CA ASN A 156 -13.52 -7.44 8.26
C ASN A 156 -13.18 -7.91 9.69
N PRO A 157 -12.34 -7.17 10.42
CA PRO A 157 -12.01 -7.49 11.81
C PRO A 157 -13.22 -7.24 12.71
N GLY A 158 -13.20 -7.81 13.92
CA GLY A 158 -14.02 -7.29 15.01
C GLY A 158 -13.51 -5.91 15.45
N THR A 159 -14.42 -5.03 15.85
CA THR A 159 -14.12 -3.65 16.30
C THR A 159 -14.00 -3.54 17.82
N ASP A 160 -14.30 -4.61 18.56
CA ASP A 160 -14.22 -4.66 20.02
C ASP A 160 -12.78 -4.72 20.53
N ARG A 161 -12.62 -4.46 21.84
CA ARG A 161 -11.32 -4.45 22.52
C ARG A 161 -10.51 -5.72 22.32
N SER A 162 -11.14 -6.90 22.49
CA SER A 162 -10.44 -8.19 22.40
C SER A 162 -9.95 -8.45 20.98
N SER A 163 -10.75 -8.08 19.98
CA SER A 163 -10.34 -8.16 18.56
C SER A 163 -9.15 -7.26 18.24
N VAL A 164 -9.14 -6.02 18.74
CA VAL A 164 -8.02 -5.09 18.53
C VAL A 164 -6.75 -5.54 19.26
N GLU A 165 -6.84 -5.98 20.52
CA GLU A 165 -5.70 -6.52 21.26
C GLU A 165 -5.12 -7.77 20.59
N SER A 166 -5.97 -8.67 20.07
CA SER A 166 -5.54 -9.83 19.29
C SER A 166 -4.82 -9.44 18.00
N PHE A 167 -5.25 -8.37 17.33
CA PHE A 167 -4.55 -7.85 16.15
C PHE A 167 -3.18 -7.27 16.52
N LEU A 168 -3.11 -6.46 17.59
CA LEU A 168 -1.86 -5.92 18.10
C LEU A 168 -0.84 -7.00 18.48
N GLU A 169 -1.29 -8.11 19.06
CA GLU A 169 -0.44 -9.26 19.36
C GLU A 169 0.16 -9.89 18.08
N LYS A 170 -0.65 -10.00 17.01
CA LYS A 170 -0.16 -10.47 15.70
C LYS A 170 0.86 -9.50 15.11
N VAL A 171 0.68 -8.19 15.29
CA VAL A 171 1.63 -7.15 14.82
C VAL A 171 2.98 -7.21 15.53
N ILE A 172 3.02 -7.59 16.82
CA ILE A 172 4.29 -7.85 17.51
C ILE A 172 5.02 -9.03 16.86
N LYS A 173 4.31 -10.12 16.60
CA LYS A 173 4.87 -11.38 16.08
C LYS A 173 5.14 -11.36 14.57
N ALA A 174 4.65 -10.36 13.85
CA ALA A 174 4.76 -10.26 12.41
C ALA A 174 6.20 -10.02 11.95
N LYS A 175 6.55 -10.57 10.80
CA LYS A 175 7.87 -10.41 10.16
C LYS A 175 7.82 -9.31 9.11
N GLU A 176 8.88 -8.52 9.06
CA GLU A 176 9.07 -7.53 8.01
C GLU A 176 9.44 -8.20 6.69
N MET A 177 8.80 -7.76 5.61
CA MET A 177 9.06 -8.18 4.24
C MET A 177 9.17 -6.95 3.34
N LYS A 178 10.28 -6.86 2.61
CA LYS A 178 10.46 -5.85 1.56
C LYS A 178 9.68 -6.24 0.32
N ILE A 179 8.89 -5.31 -0.19
CA ILE A 179 8.19 -5.46 -1.47
C ILE A 179 8.53 -4.31 -2.40
N ASP A 180 8.50 -4.58 -3.70
CA ASP A 180 8.71 -3.55 -4.70
C ASP A 180 7.47 -2.65 -4.79
N ASN A 181 7.71 -1.35 -4.83
CA ASN A 181 6.72 -0.33 -5.08
C ASN A 181 6.92 0.22 -6.49
N TRP A 182 5.84 0.26 -7.27
CA TRP A 182 5.89 0.67 -8.66
C TRP A 182 5.05 1.92 -8.86
N HIS A 183 5.65 2.93 -9.50
CA HIS A 183 4.94 4.14 -9.87
C HIS A 183 4.43 4.05 -11.30
N ILE A 184 3.23 4.58 -11.48
CA ILE A 184 2.60 4.67 -12.78
C ILE A 184 2.41 6.14 -13.08
N LEU A 185 3.26 6.64 -13.96
CA LEU A 185 3.27 8.01 -14.40
C LEU A 185 2.61 8.12 -15.77
N MET A 186 1.50 8.83 -15.81
CA MET A 186 0.82 9.17 -17.05
C MET A 186 1.16 10.58 -17.46
N ARG A 187 1.70 10.75 -18.66
CA ARG A 187 2.05 12.05 -19.25
C ARG A 187 1.19 12.29 -20.47
N MET A 188 0.52 13.43 -20.45
CA MET A 188 -0.30 13.92 -21.55
C MET A 188 0.08 15.36 -21.85
N LYS A 189 0.11 15.72 -23.14
CA LYS A 189 0.23 17.14 -23.51
C LYS A 189 -1.03 17.87 -23.09
N ALA A 190 -0.86 19.07 -22.54
CA ALA A 190 -1.99 19.93 -22.23
C ALA A 190 -2.73 20.27 -23.54
N PRO A 191 -4.06 20.18 -23.58
CA PRO A 191 -4.81 20.50 -24.78
C PRO A 191 -4.58 21.96 -25.20
N LYS A 192 -4.39 22.21 -26.50
CA LYS A 192 -4.15 23.55 -27.06
C LYS A 192 -5.35 24.51 -26.88
N LYS A 193 -6.55 23.97 -26.62
CA LYS A 193 -7.79 24.69 -26.30
C LYS A 193 -8.59 23.89 -25.26
N GLY A 194 -9.14 24.57 -24.26
CA GLY A 194 -9.98 23.97 -23.21
C GLY A 194 -9.33 23.95 -21.84
N SER A 195 -10.14 23.60 -20.82
CA SER A 195 -9.68 23.44 -19.44
C SER A 195 -8.78 22.21 -19.28
N CYS A 196 -7.80 22.30 -18.39
CA CYS A 196 -6.94 21.18 -17.98
C CYS A 196 -7.53 20.45 -16.76
N ASP A 197 -8.85 20.39 -16.64
CA ASP A 197 -9.50 19.70 -15.53
C ASP A 197 -9.08 18.24 -15.52
N PRO A 198 -8.87 17.64 -14.33
CA PRO A 198 -8.41 16.27 -14.24
C PRO A 198 -9.41 15.37 -14.96
N ILE A 199 -8.88 14.54 -15.86
CA ILE A 199 -9.58 13.34 -16.33
C ILE A 199 -10.13 12.63 -15.09
N GLU A 200 -11.34 12.08 -15.14
CA GLU A 200 -11.83 11.21 -14.05
C GLU A 200 -10.83 10.07 -13.88
N LEU A 201 -9.93 10.22 -12.92
CA LEU A 201 -8.93 9.24 -12.57
C LEU A 201 -9.54 8.25 -11.60
N PRO A 202 -9.23 6.95 -11.72
CA PRO A 202 -9.61 6.00 -10.68
C PRO A 202 -9.01 6.44 -9.35
N PRO A 203 -9.61 6.07 -8.20
CA PRO A 203 -9.14 6.49 -6.87
C PRO A 203 -7.67 6.13 -6.57
N SER A 204 -7.10 5.17 -7.31
CA SER A 204 -5.71 4.73 -7.23
C SER A 204 -4.71 5.60 -8.01
N LEU A 205 -5.19 6.52 -8.86
CA LEU A 205 -4.38 7.46 -9.62
C LEU A 205 -4.68 8.89 -9.19
N HIS A 206 -3.63 9.65 -8.91
CA HIS A 206 -3.74 11.05 -8.54
C HIS A 206 -3.00 11.92 -9.56
N ALA A 207 -3.61 13.04 -9.95
CA ALA A 207 -2.97 13.98 -10.86
C ALA A 207 -1.74 14.60 -10.15
N PHE A 208 -0.56 14.38 -10.71
CA PHE A 208 0.70 14.92 -10.20
C PHE A 208 1.21 16.00 -11.16
N HIS A 209 1.45 17.21 -10.63
CA HIS A 209 2.15 18.39 -11.19
C HIS A 209 2.30 18.53 -12.71
N ARG A 210 1.99 19.73 -13.25
CA ARG A 210 2.34 20.10 -14.63
C ARG A 210 3.86 20.00 -14.83
N VAL A 211 4.30 19.12 -15.73
CA VAL A 211 5.72 18.98 -16.06
C VAL A 211 6.08 19.96 -17.17
N SER A 212 7.17 20.70 -16.99
CA SER A 212 7.69 21.65 -17.98
C SER A 212 8.07 20.92 -19.28
N PRO A 213 7.85 21.51 -20.47
CA PRO A 213 8.29 20.96 -21.76
C PRO A 213 9.80 20.68 -21.85
N SER A 214 10.61 21.25 -20.95
CA SER A 214 12.07 21.16 -20.93
C SER A 214 12.65 19.88 -20.28
N ASP A 215 11.82 18.99 -19.73
CA ASP A 215 12.27 17.67 -19.22
C ASP A 215 12.50 16.67 -20.37
N GLN A 216 13.51 16.95 -21.18
CA GLN A 216 13.84 16.23 -22.43
C GLN A 216 14.80 15.04 -22.22
N LYS A 217 14.86 14.47 -21.02
CA LYS A 217 15.70 13.30 -20.72
C LYS A 217 14.87 12.03 -20.68
N CYS A 218 14.58 11.44 -21.84
CA CYS A 218 14.15 10.04 -21.92
C CYS A 218 14.36 9.48 -23.33
N LEU A 219 15.58 9.01 -23.61
CA LEU A 219 15.91 8.27 -24.83
C LEU A 219 15.07 6.98 -24.94
N ALA A 220 14.58 6.74 -26.16
CA ALA A 220 13.54 5.79 -26.52
C ALA A 220 14.07 4.38 -26.76
N TRP A 221 13.33 3.38 -26.28
CA TRP A 221 13.33 2.02 -26.82
C TRP A 221 11.85 1.61 -26.92
N SER A 222 11.39 1.28 -28.11
CA SER A 222 10.00 0.88 -28.38
C SER A 222 9.91 -0.63 -28.59
N CYS A 223 9.00 -1.30 -27.89
CA CYS A 223 8.56 -2.65 -28.25
C CYS A 223 7.03 -2.63 -28.44
N SER A 224 6.60 -2.90 -29.67
CA SER A 224 5.19 -3.13 -29.99
C SER A 224 4.80 -4.56 -29.60
N ALA A 225 3.89 -4.73 -28.65
CA ALA A 225 3.33 -6.05 -28.32
C ALA A 225 1.83 -5.96 -28.02
N ARG A 226 1.02 -6.62 -28.87
CA ARG A 226 -0.34 -7.06 -28.54
C ARG A 226 -0.24 -8.41 -27.85
N SER A 227 -0.16 -8.43 -26.52
CA SER A 227 -0.24 -9.69 -25.78
C SER A 227 -0.56 -9.48 -24.30
N LYS A 228 -1.21 -10.48 -23.71
CA LYS A 228 -1.52 -10.58 -22.29
C LYS A 228 -0.21 -10.77 -21.52
N TRP A 229 0.13 -9.81 -20.66
CA TRP A 229 1.34 -9.87 -19.83
C TRP A 229 1.05 -10.59 -18.51
N SER A 230 1.98 -11.46 -18.07
CA SER A 230 1.95 -12.08 -16.74
C SER A 230 2.90 -11.35 -15.79
N TRP A 231 2.59 -11.33 -14.50
CA TRP A 231 3.36 -10.63 -13.46
C TRP A 231 4.85 -11.01 -13.43
N ASN A 232 5.19 -12.25 -13.79
CA ASN A 232 6.58 -12.73 -13.88
C ASN A 232 7.43 -11.98 -14.91
N LYS A 233 6.81 -11.43 -15.96
CA LYS A 233 7.51 -10.62 -16.97
C LYS A 233 7.66 -9.16 -16.55
N LEU A 234 6.77 -8.67 -15.67
CA LEU A 234 6.86 -7.33 -15.10
C LEU A 234 8.07 -7.21 -14.18
N ALA A 235 8.33 -8.24 -13.36
CA ALA A 235 9.46 -8.29 -12.42
C ALA A 235 10.85 -8.23 -13.09
N GLN A 236 10.95 -8.50 -14.40
CA GLN A 236 12.18 -8.43 -15.17
C GLN A 236 12.38 -7.06 -15.85
N ALA A 237 11.33 -6.23 -15.91
CA ALA A 237 11.38 -4.94 -16.55
C ALA A 237 11.81 -3.87 -15.54
N ASN A 238 12.78 -3.02 -15.87
CA ASN A 238 13.07 -1.84 -15.04
C ASN A 238 12.01 -0.74 -15.26
N ARG A 239 11.39 -0.73 -16.45
CA ARG A 239 10.40 0.25 -16.88
C ARG A 239 9.57 -0.30 -18.04
N ILE A 240 8.27 -0.02 -18.03
CA ILE A 240 7.34 -0.33 -19.12
C ILE A 240 6.76 0.98 -19.61
N ARG A 241 6.84 1.23 -20.92
CA ARG A 241 6.30 2.44 -21.54
C ARG A 241 5.29 2.07 -22.61
N PHE A 242 4.08 2.61 -22.48
CA PHE A 242 3.06 2.61 -23.50
C PHE A 242 3.03 3.99 -24.17
N GLU A 243 3.26 4.02 -25.48
CA GLU A 243 3.09 5.22 -26.30
C GLU A 243 1.85 5.05 -27.16
N PHE A 244 0.86 5.90 -26.90
CA PHE A 244 -0.37 5.96 -27.68
C PHE A 244 -0.22 7.06 -28.73
N THR A 245 -0.32 6.66 -29.99
CA THR A 245 -0.34 7.56 -31.15
C THR A 245 -1.75 7.71 -31.69
N LYS A 246 -1.97 8.76 -32.49
CA LYS A 246 -3.23 8.99 -33.19
C LYS A 246 -3.69 7.74 -33.95
N GLY A 247 -4.97 7.42 -33.82
CA GLY A 247 -5.62 6.30 -34.51
C GLY A 247 -7.12 6.56 -34.70
N SER A 248 -7.84 5.58 -35.24
CA SER A 248 -9.29 5.66 -35.43
C SER A 248 -10.08 5.64 -34.10
N ALA A 249 -9.50 5.07 -33.05
CA ALA A 249 -10.08 5.03 -31.73
C ALA A 249 -9.84 6.35 -30.97
N LYS A 250 -10.89 6.86 -30.32
CA LYS A 250 -10.81 8.08 -29.48
C LYS A 250 -10.36 7.80 -28.04
N HIS A 251 -10.49 6.57 -27.58
CA HIS A 251 -10.17 6.15 -26.21
C HIS A 251 -9.61 4.73 -26.20
N ALA A 252 -8.74 4.43 -25.23
CA ALA A 252 -8.31 3.10 -24.85
C ALA A 252 -8.91 2.74 -23.49
N TYR A 253 -9.46 1.54 -23.35
CA TYR A 253 -9.89 1.04 -22.04
C TYR A 253 -8.68 0.46 -21.32
N MET A 254 -8.39 0.98 -20.14
CA MET A 254 -7.31 0.51 -19.30
C MET A 254 -7.87 0.07 -17.95
N ARG A 255 -7.21 -0.89 -17.29
CA ARG A 255 -7.61 -1.39 -15.98
C ARG A 255 -6.37 -1.75 -15.20
N MET A 256 -6.24 -1.20 -13.99
CA MET A 256 -5.18 -1.56 -13.05
C MET A 256 -5.86 -1.81 -11.72
N ASP A 257 -5.78 -3.06 -11.26
CA ASP A 257 -6.35 -3.53 -10.00
C ASP A 257 -7.84 -3.20 -9.75
N GLY A 258 -8.72 -3.69 -10.64
CA GLY A 258 -10.16 -3.69 -10.36
C GLY A 258 -10.98 -2.73 -11.19
N GLU A 259 -10.86 -1.42 -11.04
CA GLU A 259 -11.72 -0.48 -11.77
C GLU A 259 -11.15 -0.11 -13.15
N PRO A 260 -11.89 -0.36 -14.26
CA PRO A 260 -11.46 0.09 -15.58
C PRO A 260 -11.68 1.60 -15.75
N TRP A 261 -10.74 2.28 -16.40
CA TRP A 261 -10.89 3.68 -16.82
C TRP A 261 -10.78 3.83 -18.33
N LYS A 262 -11.39 4.90 -18.85
CA LYS A 262 -11.29 5.30 -20.25
C LYS A 262 -10.12 6.26 -20.42
N GLN A 263 -9.02 5.78 -20.99
CA GLN A 263 -7.88 6.60 -21.34
C GLN A 263 -8.16 7.35 -22.65
N PRO A 264 -8.27 8.69 -22.65
CA PRO A 264 -8.35 9.45 -23.89
C PRO A 264 -7.08 9.28 -24.73
N LEU A 265 -7.28 9.07 -26.04
CA LEU A 265 -6.20 8.97 -27.03
C LEU A 265 -5.99 10.33 -27.73
N PRO A 266 -4.77 10.62 -28.19
CA PRO A 266 -4.49 11.87 -28.89
C PRO A 266 -5.32 12.00 -30.17
N LEU A 267 -5.94 13.17 -30.34
CA LEU A 267 -6.75 13.52 -31.53
C LEU A 267 -5.90 14.05 -32.70
N ASP A 268 -4.75 14.65 -32.35
CA ASP A 268 -3.76 15.21 -33.28
C ASP A 268 -2.49 14.34 -33.29
N ASP A 269 -1.41 14.77 -33.96
CA ASP A 269 -0.10 14.08 -33.98
C ASP A 269 0.63 14.13 -32.61
N GLU A 270 -0.14 14.23 -31.53
CA GLU A 270 0.33 14.20 -30.16
C GLU A 270 0.49 12.75 -29.68
N THR A 271 1.29 12.57 -28.64
CA THR A 271 1.55 11.26 -28.03
C THR A 271 1.13 11.30 -26.57
N VAL A 272 0.35 10.32 -26.15
CA VAL A 272 0.08 10.06 -24.73
C VAL A 272 1.00 8.94 -24.27
N THR A 273 1.75 9.17 -23.19
CA THR A 273 2.69 8.19 -22.67
C THR A 273 2.25 7.74 -21.29
N VAL A 274 2.05 6.43 -21.12
CA VAL A 274 1.90 5.81 -19.80
C VAL A 274 3.20 5.08 -19.48
N GLU A 275 3.85 5.46 -18.41
CA GLU A 275 5.11 4.89 -17.94
C GLU A 275 4.88 4.20 -16.60
N ILE A 276 5.23 2.91 -16.50
CA ILE A 276 5.28 2.16 -15.26
C ILE A 276 6.76 1.98 -14.93
N SER A 277 7.21 2.54 -13.82
CA SER A 277 8.61 2.54 -13.40
C SER A 277 8.72 2.06 -11.96
N HIS A 278 9.76 1.28 -11.69
CA HIS A 278 10.10 0.90 -10.32
C HIS A 278 10.37 2.16 -9.46
N HIS A 279 9.67 2.30 -8.33
CA HIS A 279 9.75 3.47 -7.42
C HIS A 279 10.45 3.15 -6.09
N GLY A 280 11.10 1.98 -6.01
CA GLY A 280 11.82 1.55 -4.83
C GLY A 280 11.06 0.48 -4.06
N GLN A 281 11.34 0.39 -2.77
CA GLN A 281 10.82 -0.67 -1.92
C GLN A 281 10.12 -0.09 -0.70
N VAL A 282 9.11 -0.82 -0.25
CA VAL A 282 8.36 -0.53 0.96
C VAL A 282 8.34 -1.76 1.86
N ASN A 283 8.28 -1.52 3.16
CA ASN A 283 8.31 -2.57 4.17
C ASN A 283 6.88 -2.94 4.57
N MET A 284 6.52 -4.21 4.46
CA MET A 284 5.24 -4.75 4.89
C MET A 284 5.42 -5.70 6.06
N LEU A 285 4.49 -5.67 7.00
CA LEU A 285 4.39 -6.69 8.05
C LEU A 285 3.60 -7.88 7.53
N THR A 286 4.12 -9.07 7.82
CA THR A 286 3.60 -10.34 7.31
C THR A 286 3.36 -11.31 8.45
N THR A 287 2.26 -12.06 8.36
CA THR A 287 2.00 -13.15 9.31
C THR A 287 2.53 -14.47 8.77
N GLN A 288 2.49 -15.52 9.58
CA GLN A 288 2.82 -16.88 9.14
C GLN A 288 1.96 -17.39 7.96
N ASN A 289 0.81 -16.77 7.70
CA ASN A 289 -0.08 -17.10 6.59
C ASN A 289 0.18 -16.26 5.34
N CYS A 290 1.32 -15.57 5.26
CA CYS A 290 1.70 -14.77 4.11
C CYS A 290 1.80 -15.63 2.84
N LYS A 291 1.13 -15.20 1.77
CA LYS A 291 1.20 -15.84 0.44
C LYS A 291 2.23 -15.17 -0.46
N SER A 292 2.63 -13.96 -0.12
CA SER A 292 3.59 -13.16 -0.88
C SER A 292 5.00 -13.66 -0.60
N LYS A 293 5.86 -13.59 -1.63
CA LYS A 293 7.29 -13.88 -1.51
C LYS A 293 8.07 -12.65 -1.95
N SER A 294 9.13 -12.33 -1.24
CA SER A 294 10.08 -11.31 -1.65
C SER A 294 11.20 -11.94 -2.46
N MET A 295 11.51 -11.39 -3.64
CA MET A 295 12.67 -11.81 -4.45
C MET A 295 14.01 -11.55 -3.73
N TYR A 296 13.99 -10.72 -2.67
CA TYR A 296 15.15 -10.35 -1.88
C TYR A 296 15.31 -11.20 -0.61
N ASP A 297 14.42 -12.18 -0.41
CA ASP A 297 14.52 -13.12 0.70
C ASP A 297 15.58 -14.19 0.37
N GLN A 298 16.77 -14.02 0.95
CA GLN A 298 17.91 -14.95 0.80
C GLN A 298 17.63 -16.35 1.39
N SER A 299 16.48 -16.57 2.02
CA SER A 299 16.04 -17.91 2.44
C SER A 299 15.57 -18.80 1.27
N SER A 300 15.55 -18.29 0.03
CA SER A 300 15.19 -19.02 -1.19
C SER A 300 16.40 -19.60 -1.96
N SER A 301 17.46 -20.01 -1.25
CA SER A 301 18.58 -20.75 -1.84
C SER A 301 18.65 -22.19 -1.34
N THR A 302 17.66 -23.02 -1.69
CA THR A 302 17.87 -24.46 -1.87
C THR A 302 16.84 -25.04 -2.83
N ASN A 303 17.35 -25.86 -3.75
CA ASN A 303 16.68 -26.64 -4.82
C ASN A 303 16.55 -25.93 -6.17
N ARG A 304 17.70 -25.84 -6.84
CA ARG A 304 17.79 -25.89 -8.29
C ARG A 304 18.03 -27.36 -8.71
N PHE A 305 17.22 -27.82 -9.65
CA PHE A 305 17.34 -29.00 -10.52
C PHE A 305 17.23 -30.39 -9.87
N SER A 306 16.07 -31.02 -10.04
CA SER A 306 16.00 -32.39 -10.56
C SER A 306 15.07 -32.36 -11.77
N ASP A 307 15.63 -32.64 -12.93
CA ASP A 307 14.88 -33.10 -14.11
C ASP A 307 14.36 -34.49 -13.75
N ASP A 308 13.04 -34.64 -13.69
CA ASP A 308 12.42 -35.96 -13.80
C ASP A 308 11.38 -35.85 -14.93
N GLU A 309 11.72 -36.53 -16.01
CA GLU A 309 10.82 -36.88 -17.11
C GLU A 309 9.78 -37.85 -16.56
N ASP A 310 8.50 -37.51 -16.64
CA ASP A 310 7.42 -38.48 -16.37
C ASP A 310 6.57 -38.66 -17.63
N GLU A 311 6.64 -39.90 -18.10
CA GLU A 311 5.91 -40.52 -19.19
C GLU A 311 4.39 -40.51 -18.96
N ASP A 312 3.66 -40.45 -20.08
CA ASP A 312 2.21 -40.61 -20.15
C ASP A 312 1.76 -41.97 -19.58
N ASP A 313 0.80 -41.97 -18.66
CA ASP A 313 -0.20 -43.04 -18.61
C ASP A 313 -1.59 -42.50 -18.24
N ASP A 314 -2.55 -42.93 -19.03
CA ASP A 314 -3.90 -42.43 -19.19
C ASP A 314 -4.86 -43.47 -18.59
N SER A 315 -5.62 -43.12 -17.54
CA SER A 315 -7.01 -43.59 -17.37
C SER A 315 -7.69 -43.16 -16.05
N SER A 316 -8.53 -42.14 -16.20
CA SER A 316 -9.96 -42.18 -15.84
C SER A 316 -10.43 -41.91 -14.38
N VAL A 317 -11.22 -40.83 -14.30
CA VAL A 317 -12.46 -40.59 -13.53
C VAL A 317 -12.41 -39.84 -12.19
N ASP A 318 -12.73 -38.55 -12.30
CA ASP A 318 -13.56 -37.68 -11.44
C ASP A 318 -13.31 -37.61 -9.92
N LYS A 319 -12.67 -36.50 -9.50
CA LYS A 319 -13.30 -35.40 -8.72
C LYS A 319 -12.21 -34.46 -8.19
N CYS A 320 -12.20 -33.22 -8.71
CA CYS A 320 -11.81 -31.95 -8.05
C CYS A 320 -11.20 -30.96 -9.07
N GLU A 321 -11.99 -30.51 -10.05
CA GLU A 321 -11.58 -29.44 -11.00
C GLU A 321 -12.03 -28.02 -10.60
N GLU A 322 -12.36 -27.73 -9.33
CA GLU A 322 -12.87 -26.40 -8.95
C GLU A 322 -11.91 -25.45 -8.22
N GLU A 323 -10.67 -25.84 -7.88
CA GLU A 323 -9.79 -24.97 -7.05
C GLU A 323 -8.65 -24.22 -7.77
N PHE A 324 -8.64 -24.17 -9.10
CA PHE A 324 -7.75 -23.25 -9.86
C PHE A 324 -8.54 -22.16 -10.59
N ARG A 325 -9.38 -21.41 -9.87
CA ARG A 325 -9.87 -20.10 -10.34
C ARG A 325 -8.72 -19.09 -10.32
N LYS A 326 -8.06 -18.98 -11.47
CA LYS A 326 -7.25 -17.87 -12.01
C LYS A 326 -7.11 -16.63 -11.11
N PHE A 327 -5.88 -16.33 -10.68
CA PHE A 327 -5.43 -14.99 -10.25
C PHE A 327 -5.33 -14.02 -11.45
N GLY A 328 -6.40 -13.87 -12.23
CA GLY A 328 -6.36 -12.98 -13.39
C GLY A 328 -7.72 -12.75 -14.01
N ALA A 329 -8.10 -11.47 -14.08
CA ALA A 329 -9.22 -10.87 -14.80
C ALA A 329 -10.59 -11.54 -14.55
N ALA A 330 -11.51 -10.79 -13.95
CA ALA A 330 -12.93 -11.13 -13.96
C ALA A 330 -13.38 -11.48 -15.40
N ASP A 331 -14.26 -12.48 -15.53
CA ASP A 331 -14.84 -13.00 -16.78
C ASP A 331 -15.69 -11.98 -17.59
N THR A 332 -15.50 -10.68 -17.34
CA THR A 332 -16.29 -9.57 -17.89
C THR A 332 -15.88 -9.17 -19.32
N PHE A 333 -14.94 -9.87 -19.95
CA PHE A 333 -14.60 -9.68 -21.37
C PHE A 333 -15.04 -10.90 -22.19
N LYS A 334 -16.34 -11.14 -22.26
CA LYS A 334 -16.92 -11.75 -23.47
C LYS A 334 -17.29 -10.60 -24.40
N ILE A 335 -16.50 -10.40 -25.45
CA ILE A 335 -16.98 -9.70 -26.63
C ILE A 335 -18.06 -10.63 -27.19
N SER A 336 -19.33 -10.22 -27.15
CA SER A 336 -20.34 -10.90 -27.96
C SER A 336 -19.89 -10.81 -29.42
N ASN A 337 -19.66 -11.96 -30.04
CA ASN A 337 -19.53 -12.06 -31.48
C ASN A 337 -20.92 -11.89 -32.10
N ASP A 338 -21.44 -10.67 -32.06
CA ASP A 338 -22.59 -10.30 -32.87
C ASP A 338 -22.13 -9.17 -33.80
N LEU A 339 -21.91 -9.58 -35.05
CA LEU A 339 -21.79 -8.76 -36.25
C LEU A 339 -23.16 -8.18 -36.61
#